data_AF-A0A954K393-F1
#
_entry.id   AF-A0A954K393-F1
#
_cell.length_a   1.000
_cell.length_b   1.000
_cell.length_c   1.000
_cell.angle_alpha   90.00
_cell.angle_beta   90.00
_cell.angle_gamma   90.00
#
_symmetry.space_group_name_H-M   'P 1'
#
loop_
_entity.id
_entity.type
_entity.pdbx_description
1 polymer ?
#
loop_
_entity_poly.entity_id
_entity_poly.type
_entity_poly.pdbx_seq_one_letter_code
_entity_poly.pdbx_strand_id
1 'polypeptide(L)'
;MAVYPVLPLKQLGIGLHDFLQGLEQAIIDMAAEQGVEAQVQPDSTGISSRCGQFACLGAAIKSWISYYGFSINVSPDMKLQRLIDSNRYDHRLTSLSATLTREASMSSVRESIVRNLAARFGYRDTPVFTRHPLLNRVKKKVYVHT
;
A
#
# COMPACT_ATOMS: atom_id res chain seq x y z
N MET A 1 6.78 0.18 -1.22
CA MET A 1 6.10 -0.77 -0.31
C MET A 1 4.87 -1.30 -1.03
N ALA A 2 4.69 -2.60 -1.11
CA ALA A 2 3.47 -3.21 -1.65
C ALA A 2 2.62 -3.73 -0.48
N VAL A 3 1.31 -3.57 -0.57
CA VAL A 3 0.33 -4.01 0.42
C VAL A 3 -0.76 -4.79 -0.29
N TYR A 4 -1.08 -5.97 0.25
CA TYR A 4 -2.06 -6.89 -0.31
C TYR A 4 -3.14 -7.22 0.73
N PRO A 5 -4.18 -6.38 0.89
CA PRO A 5 -5.28 -6.66 1.81
C PRO A 5 -6.10 -7.84 1.27
N VAL A 6 -6.07 -8.97 2.00
CA VAL A 6 -6.87 -10.16 1.70
C VAL A 6 -8.03 -10.21 2.67
N LEU A 7 -9.18 -9.65 2.26
CA LEU A 7 -10.35 -9.45 3.10
C LEU A 7 -11.58 -10.18 2.54
N PRO A 8 -12.43 -10.76 3.41
CA PRO A 8 -13.70 -11.35 3.02
C PRO A 8 -14.81 -10.28 2.94
N LEU A 9 -14.98 -9.65 1.77
CA LEU A 9 -15.90 -8.52 1.57
C LEU A 9 -17.36 -8.86 1.91
N LYS A 10 -17.79 -10.12 1.66
CA LYS A 10 -19.14 -10.57 2.02
C LYS A 10 -19.39 -10.56 3.53
N GLN A 11 -18.39 -10.88 4.34
CA GLN A 11 -18.52 -10.86 5.80
C GLN A 11 -18.49 -9.45 6.36
N LEU A 12 -17.75 -8.56 5.69
CA LEU A 12 -17.69 -7.14 6.00
C LEU A 12 -18.94 -6.38 5.54
N GLY A 13 -19.77 -6.98 4.68
CA GLY A 13 -20.98 -6.34 4.15
C GLY A 13 -20.69 -5.18 3.18
N ILE A 14 -19.51 -5.17 2.55
CA ILE A 14 -19.05 -4.09 1.68
C ILE A 14 -18.92 -4.52 0.22
N GLY A 15 -19.14 -3.60 -0.71
CA GLY A 15 -18.94 -3.81 -2.15
C GLY A 15 -17.50 -3.52 -2.60
N LEU A 16 -17.24 -3.69 -3.91
CA LEU A 16 -15.96 -3.33 -4.52
C LEU A 16 -15.66 -1.83 -4.38
N HIS A 17 -16.68 -0.98 -4.56
CA HIS A 17 -16.54 0.46 -4.48
C HIS A 17 -16.12 0.89 -3.07
N ASP A 18 -16.84 0.42 -2.04
CA ASP A 18 -16.52 0.68 -0.64
C ASP A 18 -15.11 0.19 -0.27
N PHE A 19 -14.72 -0.99 -0.80
CA PHE A 19 -13.38 -1.52 -0.60
C PHE A 19 -12.32 -0.59 -1.18
N LEU A 20 -12.45 -0.18 -2.45
CA LEU A 20 -11.52 0.72 -3.10
C LEU A 20 -11.43 2.07 -2.37
N GLN A 21 -12.57 2.67 -2.05
CA GLN A 21 -12.64 3.93 -1.31
C GLN A 21 -12.00 3.80 0.08
N GLY A 22 -12.20 2.68 0.76
CA GLY A 22 -11.58 2.37 2.05
C GLY A 22 -10.05 2.29 1.95
N LEU A 23 -9.52 1.68 0.88
CA LEU A 23 -8.08 1.65 0.62
C LEU A 23 -7.53 3.03 0.30
N GLU A 24 -8.20 3.79 -0.57
CA GLU A 24 -7.80 5.14 -0.94
C GLU A 24 -7.68 6.03 0.29
N GLN A 25 -8.74 6.03 1.10
CA GLN A 25 -8.80 6.85 2.29
C GLN A 25 -7.76 6.41 3.33
N ALA A 26 -7.49 5.10 3.49
CA ALA A 26 -6.43 4.62 4.38
C ALA A 26 -5.04 5.15 3.98
N ILE A 27 -4.78 5.30 2.68
CA ILE A 27 -3.52 5.86 2.16
C ILE A 27 -3.47 7.37 2.38
N ILE A 28 -4.58 8.10 2.18
CA ILE A 28 -4.68 9.54 2.44
C ILE A 28 -4.46 9.83 3.93
N ASP A 29 -5.13 9.08 4.82
CA ASP A 29 -4.99 9.23 6.27
C ASP A 29 -3.53 8.96 6.71
N MET A 30 -2.91 7.92 6.15
CA MET A 30 -1.49 7.63 6.37
C MET A 30 -0.58 8.76 5.90
N ALA A 31 -0.84 9.32 4.72
CA ALA A 31 -0.06 10.44 4.19
C ALA A 31 -0.19 11.68 5.09
N ALA A 32 -1.40 11.97 5.58
CA ALA A 32 -1.66 13.06 6.51
C ALA A 32 -0.88 12.88 7.83
N GLU A 33 -0.83 11.66 8.39
CA GLU A 33 -0.01 11.36 9.57
C GLU A 33 1.50 11.58 9.33
N GLN A 34 1.96 11.44 8.09
CA GLN A 34 3.35 11.74 7.73
C GLN A 34 3.60 13.24 7.49
N GLY A 35 2.55 14.07 7.46
CA GLY A 35 2.62 15.49 7.13
C GLY A 35 2.53 15.78 5.63
N VAL A 36 1.96 14.87 4.85
CA VAL A 36 1.77 15.01 3.40
C VAL A 36 0.28 15.14 3.09
N GLU A 37 -0.10 16.25 2.47
CA GLU A 37 -1.44 16.40 1.90
C GLU A 37 -1.54 15.57 0.61
N ALA A 38 -2.54 14.69 0.57
CA ALA A 38 -2.74 13.72 -0.50
C ALA A 38 -4.21 13.70 -0.94
N GLN A 39 -4.43 13.45 -2.23
CA GLN A 39 -5.75 13.36 -2.83
C GLN A 39 -5.81 12.21 -3.83
N VAL A 40 -7.01 11.66 -4.02
CA VAL A 40 -7.29 10.74 -5.12
C VAL A 40 -7.13 11.52 -6.42
N GLN A 41 -6.42 10.93 -7.36
CA GLN A 41 -6.19 11.56 -8.64
C GLN A 41 -7.40 11.34 -9.57
N PRO A 42 -7.97 12.40 -10.16
CA PRO A 42 -9.10 12.26 -11.08
C PRO A 42 -8.81 11.25 -12.19
N ASP A 43 -9.80 10.42 -12.51
CA ASP A 43 -9.77 9.46 -13.61
C ASP A 43 -8.67 8.39 -13.55
N SER A 44 -8.01 8.21 -12.39
CA SER A 44 -7.00 7.17 -12.18
C SER A 44 -7.15 6.52 -10.81
N THR A 45 -6.50 5.36 -10.63
CA THR A 45 -6.41 4.68 -9.33
C THR A 45 -5.18 5.15 -8.53
N GLY A 46 -4.69 6.36 -8.83
CA GLY A 46 -3.51 6.96 -8.22
C GLY A 46 -3.84 7.85 -7.03
N ILE A 47 -2.91 7.94 -6.08
CA ILE A 47 -2.95 8.95 -5.02
C ILE A 47 -1.73 9.85 -5.16
N SER A 48 -2.03 11.14 -5.19
CA SER A 48 -1.09 12.19 -5.52
C SER A 48 -0.96 13.21 -4.39
N SER A 49 0.26 13.67 -4.19
CA SER A 49 0.56 14.88 -3.41
C SER A 49 0.81 16.05 -4.36
N ARG A 50 1.10 17.23 -3.81
CA ARG A 50 1.55 18.39 -4.61
C ARG A 50 2.76 18.09 -5.52
N CYS A 51 3.56 17.08 -5.19
CA CYS A 51 4.77 16.72 -5.93
C CYS A 51 4.53 15.68 -7.03
N GLY A 52 3.34 15.06 -7.07
CA GLY A 52 2.98 14.02 -8.02
C GLY A 52 2.40 12.76 -7.35
N GLN A 53 2.21 11.73 -8.15
CA GLN A 53 1.64 10.45 -7.72
C GLN A 53 2.66 9.62 -6.96
N PHE A 54 2.35 9.27 -5.71
CA PHE A 54 3.22 8.47 -4.86
C PHE A 54 2.64 7.09 -4.52
N ALA A 55 1.35 6.86 -4.80
CA ALA A 55 0.74 5.56 -4.63
C ALA A 55 -0.17 5.20 -5.82
N CYS A 56 -0.34 3.90 -6.02
CA CYS A 56 -1.21 3.35 -7.05
C CYS A 56 -1.96 2.15 -6.47
N LEU A 57 -3.26 2.11 -6.70
CA LEU A 57 -4.15 1.03 -6.30
C LEU A 57 -4.53 0.16 -7.49
N GLY A 58 -4.68 -1.13 -7.21
CA GLY A 58 -5.26 -2.11 -8.13
C GLY A 58 -5.79 -3.26 -7.31
N ALA A 59 -7.10 -3.46 -7.33
CA ALA A 59 -7.76 -4.53 -6.59
C ALA A 59 -8.59 -5.41 -7.51
N ALA A 60 -8.70 -6.68 -7.16
CA ALA A 60 -9.63 -7.61 -7.78
C ALA A 60 -10.37 -8.39 -6.69
N ILE A 61 -11.56 -8.88 -7.02
CA ILE A 61 -12.35 -9.72 -6.11
C ILE A 61 -12.62 -11.04 -6.81
N LYS A 62 -12.37 -12.14 -6.11
CA LYS A 62 -12.77 -13.49 -6.55
C LYS A 62 -13.40 -14.21 -5.37
N SER A 63 -14.58 -14.79 -5.59
CA SER A 63 -15.34 -15.48 -4.54
C SER A 63 -15.54 -14.63 -3.27
N TRP A 64 -15.77 -13.33 -3.43
CA TRP A 64 -15.91 -12.36 -2.33
C TRP A 64 -14.68 -12.17 -1.44
N ILE A 65 -13.50 -12.59 -1.92
CA ILE A 65 -12.20 -12.35 -1.28
C ILE A 65 -11.42 -11.36 -2.15
N SER A 66 -10.82 -10.34 -1.53
CA SER A 66 -9.97 -9.39 -2.25
C SER A 66 -8.58 -9.97 -2.55
N TYR A 67 -8.07 -9.61 -3.71
CA TYR A 67 -6.71 -9.89 -4.19
C TYR A 67 -6.10 -8.59 -4.72
N TYR A 68 -4.77 -8.58 -4.84
CA TYR A 68 -3.98 -7.38 -5.08
C TYR A 68 -4.13 -6.37 -3.92
N GLY A 69 -4.09 -5.07 -4.20
CA GLY A 69 -4.10 -4.02 -3.18
C GLY A 69 -3.51 -2.74 -3.74
N PHE A 70 -2.38 -2.31 -3.19
CA PHE A 70 -1.76 -1.06 -3.60
C PHE A 70 -0.26 -1.03 -3.35
N SER A 71 0.38 -0.05 -3.95
CA SER A 71 1.80 0.25 -3.75
C SER A 71 1.99 1.71 -3.35
N ILE A 72 2.94 1.94 -2.44
CA ILE A 72 3.35 3.26 -1.97
C ILE A 72 4.84 3.43 -2.23
N ASN A 73 5.21 4.50 -2.91
CA ASN A 73 6.57 4.96 -3.13
C ASN A 73 7.07 5.64 -1.85
N VAL A 74 7.53 4.86 -0.88
CA VAL A 74 8.05 5.42 0.38
C VAL A 74 9.36 6.16 0.13
N SER A 75 10.39 5.43 -0.34
CA SER A 75 11.65 6.00 -0.80
C SER A 75 12.35 5.09 -1.83
N PRO A 76 11.69 4.72 -2.94
CA PRO A 76 12.34 3.97 -4.01
C PRO A 76 13.32 4.85 -4.81
N ASP A 77 14.19 4.23 -5.59
CA ASP A 77 14.93 4.95 -6.64
C ASP A 77 13.96 5.35 -7.76
N MET A 78 13.63 6.64 -7.80
CA MET A 78 12.72 7.20 -8.78
C MET A 78 13.23 7.11 -10.22
N LYS A 79 14.54 6.94 -10.45
CA LYS A 79 15.07 6.72 -11.81
C LYS A 79 14.59 5.40 -12.38
N LEU A 80 14.62 4.34 -11.58
CA LEU A 80 14.13 3.02 -11.97
C LEU A 80 12.62 3.03 -12.17
N GLN A 81 11.90 3.77 -11.33
CA GLN A 81 10.45 3.81 -11.44
C GLN A 81 9.95 4.48 -12.72
N ARG A 82 10.69 5.46 -13.24
CA ARG A 82 10.40 6.12 -14.52
C ARG A 82 10.63 5.23 -15.74
N LEU A 83 11.30 4.09 -15.59
CA LEU A 83 11.50 3.12 -16.68
C LEU A 83 10.27 2.25 -16.91
N ILE A 84 9.31 2.26 -15.97
CA ILE A 84 8.12 1.41 -16.02
C ILE A 84 6.93 2.31 -16.31
N ASP A 85 6.17 1.95 -17.34
CA ASP A 85 4.90 2.58 -17.66
C ASP A 85 3.83 2.10 -16.66
N SER A 86 3.91 2.61 -15.44
CA SER A 86 3.03 2.27 -14.33
C SER A 86 1.76 3.11 -14.29
N ASN A 87 1.65 4.10 -15.19
CA ASN A 87 0.60 5.07 -15.17
C ASN A 87 0.07 5.35 -16.58
N ARG A 88 -1.13 4.82 -16.86
CA ARG A 88 -1.84 5.01 -18.13
C ARG A 88 -2.11 6.49 -18.49
N TYR A 89 -2.02 7.39 -17.50
CA TYR A 89 -2.42 8.80 -17.63
C TYR A 89 -1.25 9.79 -17.55
N ASP A 90 0.00 9.31 -17.66
CA ASP A 90 1.24 10.12 -17.69
C ASP A 90 1.35 11.15 -16.54
N HIS A 91 0.85 10.80 -15.36
CA HIS A 91 1.03 11.65 -14.19
C HIS A 91 2.45 11.51 -13.65
N ARG A 92 3.03 12.66 -13.27
CA ARG A 92 4.34 12.73 -12.65
C ARG A 92 4.42 11.82 -11.41
N LEU A 93 5.33 10.85 -11.43
CA LEU A 93 5.60 9.98 -10.28
C LEU A 93 6.50 10.69 -9.25
N THR A 94 6.24 10.43 -7.98
CA THR A 94 7.03 10.90 -6.83
C THR A 94 7.08 9.85 -5.71
N SER A 95 7.81 10.17 -4.63
CA SER A 95 7.82 9.40 -3.38
C SER A 95 7.39 10.26 -2.19
N LEU A 96 7.04 9.60 -1.08
CA LEU A 96 6.82 10.26 0.21
C LEU A 96 8.09 10.99 0.66
N SER A 97 9.25 10.34 0.55
CA SER A 97 10.54 10.95 0.90
C SER A 97 10.87 12.21 0.08
N ALA A 98 10.47 12.26 -1.19
CA ALA A 98 10.67 13.44 -2.03
C ALA A 98 9.70 14.59 -1.70
N THR A 99 8.56 14.28 -1.08
CA THR A 99 7.56 15.29 -0.68
C THR A 99 7.89 15.87 0.70
N LEU A 100 8.50 15.07 1.56
CA LEU A 100 8.95 15.43 2.90
C LEU A 100 10.34 16.10 2.86
N THR A 101 10.64 16.91 3.86
CA THR A 101 12.00 17.47 4.09
C THR A 101 12.94 16.48 4.79
N ARG A 102 12.47 15.25 5.05
CA ARG A 102 13.18 14.18 5.76
C ARG A 102 12.97 12.85 5.05
N GLU A 103 13.84 11.88 5.32
CA GLU A 103 13.59 10.52 4.86
C GLU A 103 12.34 9.91 5.53
N ALA A 104 11.47 9.33 4.70
CA ALA A 104 10.29 8.61 5.16
C ALA A 104 10.72 7.26 5.75
N SER A 105 10.43 7.04 7.03
CA SER A 105 10.72 5.76 7.68
C SER A 105 9.74 4.69 7.21
N MET A 106 10.27 3.60 6.64
CA MET A 106 9.47 2.46 6.20
C MET A 106 8.66 1.83 7.34
N SER A 107 9.21 1.79 8.57
CA SER A 107 8.50 1.23 9.73
C SER A 107 7.32 2.11 10.13
N SER A 108 7.52 3.43 10.19
CA SER A 108 6.47 4.39 10.53
C SER A 108 5.32 4.35 9.51
N VAL A 109 5.66 4.35 8.22
CA VAL A 109 4.65 4.26 7.14
C VAL A 109 3.90 2.93 7.20
N ARG A 110 4.60 1.82 7.48
CA ARG A 110 3.98 0.50 7.65
C ARG A 110 3.02 0.44 8.84
N GLU A 111 3.42 0.97 9.99
CA GLU A 111 2.56 0.99 11.18
C GLU A 111 1.32 1.86 10.95
N SER A 112 1.52 3.04 10.37
CA SER A 112 0.43 3.95 10.04
C SER A 112 -0.57 3.32 9.07
N ILE A 113 -0.11 2.67 7.99
CA ILE A 113 -1.03 2.06 7.02
C ILE A 113 -1.80 0.88 7.61
N VAL A 114 -1.17 0.06 8.47
CA VAL A 114 -1.84 -1.08 9.13
C VAL A 114 -2.94 -0.58 10.05
N ARG A 115 -2.66 0.46 10.85
CA ARG A 115 -3.64 1.08 11.75
C ARG A 115 -4.82 1.66 10.97
N ASN A 116 -4.55 2.42 9.90
CA ASN A 116 -5.60 3.05 9.10
C ASN A 116 -6.45 2.02 8.34
N LEU A 117 -5.85 0.98 7.77
CA LEU A 117 -6.61 -0.11 7.14
C LEU A 117 -7.51 -0.84 8.15
N ALA A 118 -6.97 -1.16 9.33
CA ALA A 118 -7.74 -1.86 10.35
C ALA A 118 -8.92 -1.02 10.85
N ALA A 119 -8.71 0.27 11.10
CA ALA A 119 -9.78 1.19 11.46
C ALA A 119 -10.87 1.28 10.37
N ARG A 120 -10.47 1.39 9.10
CA ARG A 120 -11.40 1.50 7.95
C ARG A 120 -12.25 0.25 7.75
N PHE A 121 -11.70 -0.94 8.00
CA PHE A 121 -12.42 -2.21 7.82
C PHE A 121 -12.94 -2.82 9.13
N GLY A 122 -12.94 -2.06 10.24
CA GLY A 122 -13.56 -2.47 11.51
C GLY A 122 -12.77 -3.49 12.33
N TYR A 123 -11.47 -3.65 12.09
CA TYR A 123 -10.59 -4.52 12.87
C TYR A 123 -9.97 -3.75 14.04
N ARG A 124 -10.22 -4.19 15.27
CA ARG A 124 -9.70 -3.56 16.50
C ARG A 124 -8.30 -4.03 16.86
N ASP A 125 -8.04 -5.32 16.67
CA ASP A 125 -6.76 -5.95 16.99
C ASP A 125 -5.93 -6.18 15.73
N THR A 126 -4.72 -5.62 15.72
CA THR A 126 -3.77 -5.78 14.61
C THR A 126 -2.46 -6.37 15.12
N PRO A 127 -2.42 -7.68 15.39
CA PRO A 127 -1.15 -8.31 15.69
C PRO A 127 -0.22 -8.21 14.47
N VAL A 128 0.83 -7.39 14.59
CA VAL A 128 1.80 -7.18 13.51
C VAL A 128 2.86 -8.27 13.60
N PHE A 129 2.85 -9.15 12.62
CA PHE A 129 3.83 -10.21 12.49
C PHE A 129 4.85 -9.87 11.40
N THR A 130 6.14 -9.85 11.74
CA THR A 130 7.22 -9.77 10.75
C THR A 130 7.58 -11.15 10.18
N ARG A 131 7.02 -12.22 10.75
CA ARG A 131 7.19 -13.62 10.39
C ARG A 131 5.86 -14.32 10.61
N HIS A 132 5.47 -15.24 9.72
CA HIS A 132 4.22 -15.96 9.92
C HIS A 132 4.29 -16.77 11.23
N PRO A 133 3.38 -16.56 12.20
CA PRO A 133 3.49 -17.14 13.53
C PRO A 133 3.46 -18.68 13.53
N LEU A 134 2.84 -19.27 12.50
CA LEU A 134 2.73 -20.72 12.34
C LEU A 134 3.75 -21.34 11.37
N LEU A 135 4.62 -20.55 10.73
CA LEU A 135 5.64 -21.11 9.80
C LEU A 135 7.00 -21.17 10.48
N ASN A 136 7.50 -22.39 10.68
CA ASN A 136 8.85 -22.64 11.16
C ASN A 136 9.87 -22.53 10.00
N ARG A 137 11.02 -21.91 10.28
CA ARG A 137 12.12 -21.81 9.30
C ARG A 137 12.71 -23.20 9.05
N VAL A 138 12.46 -23.77 7.87
CA VAL A 138 13.17 -24.97 7.42
C VAL A 138 14.54 -24.56 6.89
N LYS A 139 15.62 -24.86 7.63
CA LYS A 139 16.99 -24.71 7.12
C LYS A 139 17.29 -25.92 6.21
N LYS A 140 17.19 -25.75 4.89
CA LYS A 140 17.70 -26.74 3.94
C LYS A 140 19.17 -26.44 3.66
N LYS A 141 20.09 -27.37 3.95
CA LYS A 141 21.49 -27.27 3.49
C LYS A 141 21.46 -27.39 1.96
N VAL A 142 21.73 -26.30 1.26
CA VAL A 142 21.96 -26.32 -0.19
C VAL A 142 23.44 -26.64 -0.37
N TYR A 143 23.74 -27.84 -0.83
CA TYR A 143 25.08 -28.19 -1.26
C TYR A 143 25.28 -27.59 -2.66
N VAL A 144 26.17 -26.63 -2.77
CA VAL A 144 26.60 -26.11 -4.07
C VAL A 144 27.69 -27.04 -4.57
N HIS A 145 27.42 -27.79 -5.63
CA HIS A 145 28.47 -28.50 -6.36
C HIS A 145 29.27 -27.46 -7.14
N THR A 146 30.56 -27.35 -6.82
CA THR A 146 31.54 -26.55 -7.55
C THR A 146 32.09 -27.37 -8.70
#